data_AF-A0A1Q3TNH9-F1
#
_entry.id   AF-A0A1Q3TNH9-F1
#
_cell.length_a   1.000
_cell.length_b   1.000
_cell.length_c   1.000
_cell.angle_alpha   90.00
_cell.angle_beta   90.00
_cell.angle_gamma   90.00
#
_symmetry.space_group_name_H-M   'P 1'
#
loop_
_entity.id
_entity.type
_entity.pdbx_description
1 polymer ?
#
loop_
_entity_poly.entity_id
_entity_poly.type
_entity_poly.pdbx_seq_one_letter_code
_entity_poly.pdbx_strand_id
1 'polypeptide(L)'
;MPNDSVYPCLDKSERSRPGERWKDIPGFEGYQVSNQGRVRSVDRYVSHKRTGRQFVKGRILSQNPKKHYNRHTNDFVVILQTTLMQENIRHDIIVRRLVYGTFKDNNILNGDKRMIVAKDSDGLNNKLSNLLAVNNSERMSMVFSRNRMPMVLAELDHTKFKPTFNLWKPVHRCDANGKILETFPCISLASQKGFLEKGIIEAAKGRIKFYKGYKWRYASRKFLEEFKKEWGY
;
A
#
# COMPACT_ATOMS: atom_id res chain seq x y z
N MET A 1 -22.43 -26.46 -27.40
CA MET A 1 -21.90 -26.27 -26.04
C MET A 1 -22.12 -24.81 -25.66
N PRO A 2 -22.70 -24.48 -24.49
CA PRO A 2 -22.82 -23.09 -24.09
C PRO A 2 -21.42 -22.50 -23.96
N ASN A 3 -21.22 -21.32 -24.53
CA ASN A 3 -19.99 -20.55 -24.37
C ASN A 3 -19.93 -20.10 -22.90
N ASP A 4 -19.43 -20.98 -22.03
CA ASP A 4 -19.15 -20.64 -20.64
C ASP A 4 -18.02 -19.62 -20.65
N SER A 5 -18.40 -18.35 -20.66
CA SER A 5 -17.48 -17.26 -20.38
C SER A 5 -16.65 -17.61 -19.14
N VAL A 6 -15.33 -17.71 -19.33
CA VAL A 6 -14.34 -18.16 -18.34
C VAL A 6 -14.49 -17.40 -17.01
N TYR A 7 -14.94 -16.15 -17.05
CA TYR A 7 -15.22 -15.34 -15.88
C TYR A 7 -16.70 -14.94 -15.74
N PRO A 8 -17.32 -15.09 -14.55
CA PRO A 8 -18.68 -14.63 -14.30
C PRO A 8 -18.89 -13.15 -14.62
N CYS A 9 -17.89 -12.30 -14.41
CA CYS A 9 -18.00 -10.85 -14.62
C CYS A 9 -18.21 -10.41 -16.08
N LEU A 10 -18.00 -11.31 -17.05
CA LEU A 10 -18.25 -11.03 -18.48
C LEU A 10 -19.66 -11.45 -18.90
N ASP A 11 -20.33 -12.30 -18.12
CA ASP A 11 -21.69 -12.76 -18.38
C ASP A 11 -22.72 -11.73 -17.89
N LYS A 12 -23.24 -10.95 -18.84
CA LYS A 12 -24.28 -9.95 -18.61
C LYS A 12 -25.71 -10.50 -18.65
N SER A 13 -25.89 -11.82 -18.79
CA SER A 13 -27.22 -12.42 -18.80
C SER A 13 -27.85 -12.45 -17.40
N GLU A 14 -29.17 -12.30 -17.34
CA GLU A 14 -29.95 -12.42 -16.09
C GLU A 14 -30.15 -13.88 -15.66
N ARG A 15 -29.56 -14.83 -16.39
CA ARG A 15 -29.68 -16.26 -16.09
C ARG A 15 -29.07 -16.58 -14.74
N SER A 16 -29.77 -17.43 -14.00
CA SER A 16 -29.26 -17.96 -12.74
C SER A 16 -28.08 -18.89 -13.00
N ARG A 17 -26.99 -18.72 -12.26
CA ARG A 17 -25.81 -19.59 -12.34
C ARG A 17 -25.81 -20.56 -11.16
N PRO A 18 -25.39 -21.83 -11.34
CA PRO A 18 -25.31 -22.79 -10.24
C PRO A 18 -24.46 -22.27 -9.07
N GLY A 19 -25.00 -22.35 -7.86
CA GLY A 19 -24.33 -21.91 -6.62
C GLY A 19 -24.12 -20.39 -6.48
N GLU A 20 -24.73 -19.59 -7.35
CA GLU A 20 -24.68 -18.14 -7.26
C GLU A 20 -25.73 -17.62 -6.27
N ARG A 21 -25.27 -16.77 -5.35
CA ARG A 21 -26.10 -16.11 -4.34
C ARG A 21 -25.87 -14.62 -4.43
N TRP A 22 -26.93 -13.84 -4.35
CA TRP A 22 -26.91 -12.38 -4.40
C TRP A 22 -27.21 -11.80 -3.02
N LYS A 23 -26.55 -10.70 -2.67
CA LYS A 23 -26.79 -9.93 -1.45
C LYS A 23 -26.75 -8.43 -1.74
N ASP A 24 -27.56 -7.67 -1.02
CA ASP A 24 -27.52 -6.20 -1.06
C ASP A 24 -26.17 -5.69 -0.57
N ILE A 25 -25.65 -4.66 -1.24
CA ILE A 25 -24.35 -4.07 -0.90
C ILE A 25 -24.60 -3.00 0.18
N PRO A 26 -24.05 -3.15 1.40
CA PRO A 26 -24.16 -2.12 2.44
C PRO A 26 -23.64 -0.76 1.94
N GLY A 27 -24.44 0.29 2.15
CA GLY A 27 -24.12 1.65 1.70
C GLY A 27 -24.41 1.95 0.22
N PHE A 28 -24.90 0.97 -0.55
CA PHE A 28 -25.24 1.13 -1.97
C PHE A 28 -26.64 0.56 -2.24
N GLU A 29 -27.65 1.32 -1.86
CA GLU A 29 -29.05 0.93 -2.02
C GLU A 29 -29.41 0.75 -3.50
N GLY A 30 -30.17 -0.31 -3.79
CA GLY A 30 -30.54 -0.65 -5.16
C GLY A 30 -29.47 -1.42 -5.94
N TYR A 31 -28.39 -1.86 -5.28
CA TYR A 31 -27.36 -2.71 -5.87
C TYR A 31 -27.10 -3.99 -5.07
N GLN A 32 -26.80 -5.05 -5.80
CA GLN A 32 -26.48 -6.36 -5.25
C GLN A 32 -25.17 -6.88 -5.84
N VAL A 33 -24.43 -7.63 -5.03
CA VAL A 33 -23.23 -8.36 -5.44
C VAL A 33 -23.44 -9.86 -5.26
N SER A 34 -22.94 -10.64 -6.20
CA SER A 34 -22.97 -12.09 -6.17
C SER A 34 -21.70 -12.65 -5.52
N ASN A 35 -21.82 -13.80 -4.84
CA ASN A 35 -20.66 -14.52 -4.30
C ASN A 35 -19.67 -14.99 -5.38
N GLN A 36 -20.06 -14.95 -6.66
CA GLN A 36 -19.20 -15.24 -7.81
C GLN A 36 -18.55 -14.00 -8.43
N GLY A 37 -18.83 -12.80 -7.90
CA GLY A 37 -18.19 -11.56 -8.34
C GLY A 37 -18.95 -10.78 -9.41
N ARG A 38 -20.19 -11.16 -9.75
CA ARG A 38 -21.07 -10.31 -10.57
C ARG A 38 -21.68 -9.21 -9.73
N VAL A 39 -21.99 -8.07 -10.34
CA VAL A 39 -22.67 -6.95 -9.69
C VAL A 39 -23.89 -6.59 -10.52
N ARG A 40 -25.03 -6.35 -9.87
CA ARG A 40 -26.27 -5.97 -10.54
C ARG A 40 -26.92 -4.80 -9.83
N SER A 41 -27.70 -4.03 -10.58
CA SER A 41 -28.68 -3.14 -10.00
C SER A 41 -30.06 -3.79 -9.99
N VAL A 42 -30.88 -3.48 -9.01
CA VAL A 42 -32.30 -3.90 -8.97
C VAL A 42 -33.20 -2.81 -9.55
N ASP A 43 -34.43 -3.20 -9.86
CA ASP A 43 -35.50 -2.29 -10.25
C ASP A 43 -35.71 -1.24 -9.15
N ARG A 44 -35.63 0.04 -9.51
CA ARG A 44 -35.75 1.13 -8.55
C ARG A 44 -36.24 2.41 -9.22
N TYR A 45 -36.76 3.31 -8.40
CA TYR A 45 -37.00 4.70 -8.81
C TYR A 45 -35.82 5.56 -8.41
N VAL A 46 -35.28 6.33 -9.35
CA VAL A 46 -34.20 7.30 -9.11
C VAL A 46 -34.74 8.72 -9.26
N SER A 47 -34.13 9.68 -8.57
CA SER A 47 -34.46 11.10 -8.78
C SER A 47 -34.06 11.53 -10.19
N HIS A 48 -34.94 12.26 -10.87
CA HIS A 48 -34.70 12.75 -12.21
C HIS A 48 -35.06 14.23 -12.30
N LYS A 49 -34.12 15.05 -12.78
CA LYS A 49 -34.23 16.52 -12.75
C LYS A 49 -35.51 17.07 -13.41
N ARG A 50 -36.03 16.38 -14.44
CA ARG A 50 -37.19 16.84 -15.22
C ARG A 50 -38.52 16.23 -14.79
N THR A 51 -38.53 14.99 -14.31
CA THR A 51 -39.76 14.23 -14.04
C THR A 51 -39.97 13.93 -12.55
N GLY A 52 -39.09 14.45 -11.68
CA GLY A 52 -39.05 14.17 -10.25
C GLY A 52 -38.48 12.78 -9.96
N ARG A 53 -39.12 11.74 -10.49
CA ARG A 53 -38.68 10.34 -10.39
C ARG A 53 -38.68 9.66 -11.75
N GLN A 54 -37.82 8.67 -11.92
CA GLN A 54 -37.74 7.82 -13.10
C GLN A 54 -37.58 6.36 -12.66
N PHE A 55 -38.39 5.47 -13.24
CA PHE A 55 -38.18 4.03 -13.08
C PHE A 55 -36.96 3.59 -13.89
N VAL A 56 -36.06 2.86 -13.25
CA VAL A 56 -34.87 2.27 -13.87
C VAL A 56 -34.91 0.77 -13.65
N LYS A 57 -35.03 0.02 -14.76
CA LYS A 57 -34.95 -1.43 -14.72
C LYS A 57 -33.55 -1.87 -14.29
N GLY A 58 -33.51 -2.86 -13.40
CA GLY A 58 -32.32 -3.55 -12.96
C GLY A 58 -31.60 -4.26 -14.11
N ARG A 59 -30.30 -4.49 -13.93
CA ARG A 59 -29.45 -5.16 -14.91
C ARG A 59 -28.15 -5.63 -14.28
N ILE A 60 -27.49 -6.61 -14.89
CA ILE A 60 -26.10 -6.93 -14.59
C ILE A 60 -25.21 -5.76 -15.05
N LEU A 61 -24.38 -5.23 -14.15
CA LEU A 61 -23.50 -4.10 -14.44
C LEU A 61 -22.27 -4.55 -15.22
N SER A 62 -21.76 -3.65 -16.06
CA SER A 62 -20.47 -3.87 -16.72
C SER A 62 -19.34 -3.65 -15.73
N GLN A 63 -18.39 -4.57 -15.69
CA GLN A 63 -17.22 -4.51 -14.82
C GLN A 63 -15.97 -4.29 -15.68
N ASN A 64 -15.15 -3.33 -15.28
CA ASN A 64 -14.01 -2.85 -16.05
C ASN A 64 -12.70 -3.40 -15.46
N PRO A 65 -11.95 -4.23 -16.19
CA PRO A 65 -10.65 -4.71 -15.75
C PRO A 65 -9.58 -3.63 -15.95
N LYS A 66 -9.08 -3.07 -14.85
CA LYS A 66 -7.96 -2.12 -14.85
C LYS A 66 -6.64 -2.87 -14.84
N LYS A 67 -5.79 -2.62 -15.84
CA LYS A 67 -4.47 -3.24 -15.95
C LYS A 67 -3.39 -2.33 -15.36
N HIS A 68 -2.50 -2.91 -14.56
CA HIS A 68 -1.36 -2.24 -13.95
C HIS A 68 -0.08 -2.94 -14.40
N TYR A 69 0.74 -2.24 -15.19
CA TYR A 69 1.99 -2.80 -15.70
C TYR A 69 3.01 -2.99 -14.57
N ASN A 70 3.64 -4.15 -14.53
CA ASN A 70 4.76 -4.45 -13.65
C ASN A 70 6.04 -4.50 -14.49
N ARG A 71 6.93 -3.52 -14.28
CA ARG A 71 8.20 -3.41 -15.00
C ARG A 71 9.15 -4.57 -14.73
N HIS A 72 9.11 -5.16 -13.53
CA HIS A 72 10.04 -6.22 -13.14
C HIS A 72 9.74 -7.54 -13.85
N THR A 73 8.46 -7.91 -13.89
CA THR A 73 7.99 -9.15 -14.54
C THR A 73 7.54 -8.96 -15.98
N ASN A 74 7.57 -7.73 -16.50
CA ASN A 74 7.12 -7.34 -17.84
C ASN A 74 5.70 -7.85 -18.17
N ASP A 75 4.79 -7.76 -17.20
CA ASP A 75 3.41 -8.24 -17.32
C ASP A 75 2.42 -7.28 -16.66
N PHE A 76 1.15 -7.71 -16.52
CA PHE A 76 0.09 -6.88 -15.93
C PHE A 76 -0.54 -7.55 -14.72
N VAL A 77 -0.82 -6.74 -13.70
CA VAL A 77 -1.77 -7.08 -12.63
C VAL A 77 -3.12 -6.49 -12.99
N VAL A 78 -4.18 -7.30 -12.93
CA VAL A 78 -5.55 -6.86 -13.21
C VAL A 78 -6.28 -6.57 -11.91
N ILE A 79 -7.08 -5.50 -11.90
CA ILE A 79 -8.01 -5.18 -10.82
C ILE A 79 -9.38 -4.94 -11.45
N LEU A 80 -10.34 -5.79 -11.13
CA LEU A 80 -11.71 -5.63 -11.61
C LEU A 80 -12.45 -4.57 -10.79
N GLN A 81 -13.02 -3.58 -11.48
CA GLN A 81 -13.77 -2.47 -10.89
C GLN A 81 -15.19 -2.40 -11.47
N THR A 82 -16.13 -1.83 -10.72
CA THR A 82 -17.45 -1.46 -11.20
C THR A 82 -17.79 -0.07 -10.71
N THR A 83 -18.69 0.62 -11.41
CA THR A 83 -19.18 1.93 -11.01
C THR A 83 -20.57 1.79 -10.39
N LEU A 84 -20.76 2.30 -9.18
CA LEU A 84 -22.05 2.42 -8.50
C LEU A 84 -22.40 3.91 -8.34
N MET A 85 -23.69 4.23 -8.40
CA MET A 85 -24.20 5.58 -8.15
C MET A 85 -25.03 5.58 -6.87
N GLN A 86 -24.65 6.36 -5.86
CA GLN A 86 -25.38 6.56 -4.61
C GLN A 86 -25.56 8.07 -4.42
N GLU A 87 -26.77 8.55 -4.12
CA GLU A 87 -27.05 9.98 -3.91
C GLU A 87 -26.50 10.92 -5.02
N ASN A 88 -26.57 10.46 -6.27
CA ASN A 88 -26.04 11.16 -7.45
C ASN A 88 -24.50 11.35 -7.46
N ILE A 89 -23.78 10.64 -6.58
CA ILE A 89 -22.32 10.57 -6.54
C ILE A 89 -21.86 9.25 -7.17
N ARG A 90 -20.82 9.35 -8.01
CA ARG A 90 -20.21 8.20 -8.69
C ARG A 90 -19.12 7.58 -7.82
N HIS A 91 -19.21 6.26 -7.61
CA HIS A 91 -18.22 5.47 -6.87
C HIS A 91 -17.64 4.37 -7.76
N ASP A 92 -16.34 4.44 -8.06
CA ASP A 92 -15.62 3.38 -8.74
C ASP A 92 -15.02 2.42 -7.69
N ILE A 93 -15.59 1.24 -7.56
CA ILE A 93 -15.30 0.30 -6.46
C ILE A 93 -14.70 -0.99 -7.00
N ILE A 94 -13.73 -1.51 -6.27
CA ILE A 94 -13.09 -2.79 -6.58
C ILE A 94 -14.03 -3.95 -6.23
N VAL A 95 -14.26 -4.85 -7.19
CA VAL A 95 -15.24 -5.93 -7.09
C VAL A 95 -14.94 -6.91 -5.96
N ARG A 96 -13.68 -7.37 -5.80
CA ARG A 96 -13.33 -8.23 -4.64
C ARG A 96 -13.65 -7.60 -3.29
N ARG A 97 -13.58 -6.26 -3.17
CA ARG A 97 -13.95 -5.58 -1.92
C ARG A 97 -15.46 -5.64 -1.69
N LEU A 98 -16.26 -5.47 -2.74
CA LEU A 98 -17.71 -5.66 -2.67
C LEU A 98 -18.06 -7.10 -2.25
N VAL A 99 -17.50 -8.10 -2.94
CA VAL A 99 -17.79 -9.51 -2.65
C VAL A 99 -17.40 -9.87 -1.22
N TYR A 100 -16.16 -9.59 -0.82
CA TYR A 100 -15.69 -9.96 0.52
C TYR A 100 -16.42 -9.15 1.60
N GLY A 101 -16.58 -7.84 1.36
CA GLY A 101 -17.26 -6.93 2.28
C GLY A 101 -18.68 -7.39 2.57
N THR A 102 -19.50 -7.58 1.52
CA THR A 102 -20.90 -7.95 1.65
C THR A 102 -21.13 -9.36 2.20
N PHE A 103 -20.27 -10.33 1.86
CA PHE A 103 -20.50 -11.73 2.25
C PHE A 103 -19.83 -12.14 3.56
N LYS A 104 -18.73 -11.49 3.95
CA LYS A 104 -17.89 -11.95 5.05
C LYS A 104 -17.61 -10.89 6.12
N ASP A 105 -17.36 -9.64 5.74
CA ASP A 105 -17.01 -8.60 6.71
C ASP A 105 -17.33 -7.19 6.20
N ASN A 106 -18.48 -6.65 6.62
CA ASN A 106 -18.97 -5.35 6.17
C ASN A 106 -18.02 -4.18 6.53
N ASN A 107 -17.13 -4.34 7.51
CA ASN A 107 -16.16 -3.29 7.86
C ASN A 107 -15.21 -2.96 6.70
N ILE A 108 -14.99 -3.91 5.78
CA ILE A 108 -14.22 -3.69 4.54
C ILE A 108 -14.86 -2.59 3.66
N LEU A 109 -16.18 -2.44 3.70
CA LEU A 109 -16.86 -1.36 2.96
C LEU A 109 -16.83 -0.04 3.73
N ASN A 110 -16.71 -0.10 5.06
CA ASN A 110 -16.75 1.04 5.98
C ASN A 110 -15.34 1.52 6.39
N GLY A 111 -14.42 1.61 5.43
CA GLY A 111 -13.12 2.26 5.62
C GLY A 111 -11.98 1.39 6.15
N ASP A 112 -12.21 0.10 6.43
CA ASP A 112 -11.12 -0.81 6.79
C ASP A 112 -10.09 -0.93 5.65
N LYS A 113 -8.82 -0.76 6.01
CA LYS A 113 -7.67 -0.69 5.11
C LYS A 113 -7.08 -2.05 4.76
N ARG A 114 -7.59 -3.16 5.32
CA ARG A 114 -7.19 -4.51 4.91
C ARG A 114 -7.36 -4.68 3.40
N MET A 115 -6.39 -5.33 2.79
CA MET A 115 -6.34 -5.56 1.36
C MET A 115 -7.00 -6.90 1.05
N ILE A 116 -7.97 -6.88 0.14
CA ILE A 116 -8.58 -8.11 -0.35
C ILE A 116 -7.81 -8.57 -1.59
N VAL A 117 -7.31 -9.79 -1.59
CA VAL A 117 -6.51 -10.36 -2.69
C VAL A 117 -7.09 -11.70 -3.15
N ALA A 118 -6.79 -12.07 -4.40
CA ALA A 118 -7.14 -13.35 -4.97
C ALA A 118 -6.05 -14.39 -4.63
N LYS A 119 -6.45 -15.59 -4.18
CA LYS A 119 -5.52 -16.67 -3.79
C LYS A 119 -4.67 -17.12 -4.97
N ASP A 120 -5.33 -17.33 -6.11
CA ASP A 120 -4.72 -17.73 -7.39
C ASP A 120 -3.95 -16.62 -8.12
N SER A 121 -3.93 -15.39 -7.58
CA SER A 121 -3.33 -14.20 -8.20
C SER A 121 -4.04 -13.69 -9.46
N ASP A 122 -5.21 -14.24 -9.81
CA ASP A 122 -6.00 -13.73 -10.92
C ASP A 122 -6.93 -12.61 -10.46
N GLY A 123 -6.76 -11.43 -11.05
CA GLY A 123 -7.55 -10.23 -10.76
C GLY A 123 -9.00 -10.28 -11.27
N LEU A 124 -9.31 -11.21 -12.16
CA LEU A 124 -10.65 -11.41 -12.73
C LEU A 124 -11.47 -12.41 -11.90
N ASN A 125 -10.84 -13.43 -11.31
CA ASN A 125 -11.47 -14.40 -10.42
C ASN A 125 -11.81 -13.82 -9.03
N ASN A 126 -12.89 -13.05 -8.96
CA ASN A 126 -13.38 -12.42 -7.74
C ASN A 126 -14.42 -13.27 -6.97
N LYS A 127 -14.42 -14.60 -7.14
CA LYS A 127 -15.30 -15.51 -6.37
C LYS A 127 -14.94 -15.44 -4.89
N LEU A 128 -15.93 -15.40 -4.00
CA LEU A 128 -15.73 -15.30 -2.55
C LEU A 128 -14.76 -16.37 -2.00
N SER A 129 -14.84 -17.61 -2.50
CA SER A 129 -13.96 -18.71 -2.11
C SER A 129 -12.48 -18.48 -2.47
N ASN A 130 -12.23 -17.68 -3.51
CA ASN A 130 -10.90 -17.30 -3.98
C ASN A 130 -10.37 -16.02 -3.32
N LEU A 131 -11.14 -15.37 -2.45
CA LEU A 131 -10.74 -14.12 -1.81
C LEU A 131 -10.23 -14.34 -0.39
N LEU A 132 -9.26 -13.52 0.00
CA LEU A 132 -8.74 -13.45 1.37
C LEU A 132 -8.41 -11.99 1.74
N ALA A 133 -8.59 -11.64 3.02
CA ALA A 133 -8.18 -10.36 3.57
C ALA A 133 -6.78 -10.48 4.15
N VAL A 134 -5.87 -9.58 3.78
CA VAL A 134 -4.49 -9.50 4.27
C VAL A 134 -4.15 -8.08 4.70
N ASN A 135 -3.17 -7.97 5.58
CA ASN A 135 -2.49 -6.72 5.88
C ASN A 135 -1.41 -6.40 4.81
N ASN A 136 -0.79 -5.22 4.92
CA ASN A 136 0.21 -4.79 3.94
C ASN A 136 1.49 -5.64 3.97
N SER A 137 1.90 -6.12 5.15
CA SER A 137 3.09 -6.96 5.33
C SER A 137 2.92 -8.31 4.65
N GLU A 138 1.78 -8.98 4.89
CA GLU A 138 1.43 -10.25 4.25
C GLU A 138 1.34 -10.09 2.74
N ARG A 139 0.69 -9.03 2.25
CA ARG A 139 0.67 -8.75 0.81
C ARG A 139 2.08 -8.58 0.25
N MET A 140 2.95 -7.85 0.94
CA MET A 140 4.33 -7.64 0.51
C MET A 140 5.09 -8.97 0.43
N SER A 141 4.93 -9.83 1.45
CA SER A 141 5.49 -11.18 1.46
C SER A 141 4.99 -12.03 0.29
N MET A 142 3.70 -11.95 -0.04
CA MET A 142 3.13 -12.63 -1.23
C MET A 142 3.70 -12.09 -2.55
N VAL A 143 3.90 -10.77 -2.67
CA VAL A 143 4.49 -10.17 -3.88
C VAL A 143 5.95 -10.60 -4.03
N PHE A 144 6.70 -10.61 -2.93
CA PHE A 144 8.10 -11.02 -2.89
C PHE A 144 8.27 -12.51 -3.22
N SER A 145 7.52 -13.40 -2.56
CA SER A 145 7.55 -14.85 -2.83
C SER A 145 7.16 -15.22 -4.25
N ARG A 146 6.37 -14.38 -4.93
CA ARG A 146 6.00 -14.54 -6.35
C ARG A 146 7.01 -13.92 -7.32
N ASN A 147 8.14 -13.43 -6.82
CA ASN A 147 9.16 -12.74 -7.61
C ASN A 147 8.59 -11.57 -8.45
N ARG A 148 7.65 -10.81 -7.89
CA ARG A 148 6.98 -9.69 -8.58
C ARG A 148 7.54 -8.32 -8.18
N MET A 149 8.61 -8.29 -7.40
CA MET A 149 9.29 -7.07 -6.98
C MET A 149 10.78 -7.35 -6.87
N PRO A 150 11.65 -6.48 -7.40
CA PRO A 150 13.09 -6.65 -7.29
C PRO A 150 13.55 -6.44 -5.84
N MET A 151 14.61 -7.14 -5.44
CA MET A 151 15.31 -6.84 -4.21
C MET A 151 16.24 -5.64 -4.43
N VAL A 152 15.68 -4.43 -4.38
CA VAL A 152 16.40 -3.17 -4.66
C VAL A 152 17.69 -3.02 -3.85
N LEU A 153 17.71 -3.51 -2.60
CA LEU A 153 18.89 -3.42 -1.73
C LEU A 153 20.08 -4.27 -2.20
N ALA A 154 19.86 -5.40 -2.90
CA ALA A 154 20.93 -6.25 -3.37
C ALA A 154 21.66 -5.68 -4.60
N GLU A 155 21.00 -4.81 -5.36
CA GLU A 155 21.53 -4.20 -6.58
C GLU A 155 22.21 -2.84 -6.32
N LEU A 156 22.08 -2.30 -5.11
CA LEU A 156 22.71 -1.04 -4.75
C LEU A 156 24.21 -1.26 -4.52
N ASP A 157 25.02 -0.60 -5.34
CA ASP A 157 26.45 -0.47 -5.12
C ASP A 157 26.70 0.31 -3.82
N HIS A 158 26.85 -0.42 -2.71
CA HIS A 158 27.11 0.15 -1.40
C HIS A 158 28.46 0.87 -1.32
N THR A 159 29.36 0.72 -2.31
CA THR A 159 30.61 1.47 -2.35
C THR A 159 30.41 2.91 -2.87
N LYS A 160 29.26 3.20 -3.50
CA LYS A 160 28.89 4.55 -3.95
C LYS A 160 28.01 5.27 -2.93
N PHE A 161 28.61 5.54 -1.77
CA PHE A 161 27.96 6.33 -0.73
C PHE A 161 28.05 7.82 -1.07
N LYS A 162 26.91 8.44 -1.41
CA LYS A 162 26.81 9.91 -1.49
C LYS A 162 26.40 10.46 -0.13
N PRO A 163 27.19 11.35 0.49
CA PRO A 163 26.83 11.97 1.76
C PRO A 163 25.49 12.69 1.66
N THR A 164 24.53 12.30 2.50
CA THR A 164 23.29 13.06 2.65
C THR A 164 23.47 14.08 3.77
N PHE A 165 24.24 15.14 3.52
CA PHE A 165 24.63 16.14 4.53
C PHE A 165 23.44 16.72 5.32
N ASN A 166 22.25 16.79 4.73
CA ASN A 166 21.02 17.22 5.41
C ASN A 166 20.57 16.30 6.56
N LEU A 167 20.88 15.01 6.48
CA LEU A 167 20.58 14.01 7.51
C LEU A 167 21.70 13.89 8.54
N TRP A 168 22.91 14.32 8.20
CA TRP A 168 24.06 14.19 9.06
C TRP A 168 23.96 15.14 10.25
N LYS A 169 24.32 14.60 11.41
CA LYS A 169 24.35 15.31 12.67
C LYS A 169 25.78 15.24 13.19
N PRO A 170 26.55 16.32 13.04
CA PRO A 170 27.89 16.39 13.56
C PRO A 170 27.92 16.12 15.07
N VAL A 171 28.98 15.51 15.55
CA VAL A 171 29.16 15.21 16.97
C VAL A 171 30.57 15.55 17.42
N HIS A 172 30.69 16.20 18.57
CA HIS A 172 31.95 16.41 19.25
C HIS A 172 32.23 15.25 20.20
N ARG A 173 33.45 14.73 20.16
CA ARG A 173 34.06 13.98 21.26
C ARG A 173 34.82 14.97 22.13
N CYS A 174 34.47 15.02 23.41
CA CYS A 174 35.06 15.92 24.39
C CYS A 174 35.74 15.14 25.52
N ASP A 175 36.69 15.80 26.19
CA ASP A 175 37.25 15.32 27.45
C ASP A 175 36.23 15.37 28.60
N ALA A 176 36.65 14.97 29.81
CA ALA A 176 35.81 14.99 31.00
C ALA A 176 35.33 16.40 31.39
N ASN A 177 36.10 17.44 31.06
CA ASN A 177 35.82 18.85 31.36
C ASN A 177 34.96 19.52 30.28
N GLY A 178 34.71 18.84 29.15
CA GLY A 178 33.91 19.35 28.04
C GLY A 178 34.70 20.05 26.94
N LYS A 179 36.03 20.07 27.01
CA LYS A 179 36.90 20.55 25.92
C LYS A 179 36.79 19.62 24.72
N ILE A 180 36.61 20.19 23.53
CA ILE A 180 36.50 19.42 22.29
C ILE A 180 37.86 18.79 21.97
N LEU A 181 37.86 17.47 21.77
CA LEU A 181 39.02 16.71 21.32
C LEU A 181 38.95 16.46 19.81
N GLU A 182 37.76 16.13 19.31
CA GLU A 182 37.55 15.78 17.91
C GLU A 182 36.10 16.06 17.49
N THR A 183 35.88 16.41 16.22
CA THR A 183 34.54 16.61 15.65
C THR A 183 34.36 15.68 14.48
N PHE A 184 33.30 14.87 14.54
CA PHE A 184 32.92 13.98 13.44
C PHE A 184 31.75 14.57 12.66
N PRO A 185 31.75 14.51 11.32
CA PRO A 185 30.63 14.96 10.49
C PRO A 185 29.33 14.21 10.79
N CYS A 186 29.43 12.94 11.19
CA CYS A 186 28.30 12.14 11.63
C CYS A 186 28.76 11.00 12.56
N ILE A 187 27.82 10.41 13.28
CA ILE A 187 28.07 9.30 14.21
C ILE A 187 28.62 8.06 13.48
N SER A 188 28.23 7.81 12.23
CA SER A 188 28.72 6.66 11.47
C SER A 188 30.22 6.76 11.14
N LEU A 189 30.76 7.96 10.93
CA LEU A 189 32.22 8.15 10.79
C LEU A 189 32.96 7.96 12.12
N ALA A 190 32.34 8.35 13.24
CA ALA A 190 32.87 7.99 14.56
C ALA A 190 32.81 6.46 14.78
N SER A 191 31.79 5.79 14.25
CA SER A 191 31.65 4.33 14.33
C SER A 191 32.79 3.59 13.64
N GLN A 192 33.20 4.08 12.46
CA GLN A 192 34.39 3.56 11.74
C GLN A 192 35.69 3.68 12.55
N LYS A 193 35.75 4.59 13.52
CA LYS A 193 36.88 4.72 14.47
C LYS A 193 36.75 3.81 15.70
N GLY A 194 35.81 2.86 15.69
CA GLY A 194 35.63 1.87 16.76
C GLY A 194 34.72 2.31 17.91
N PHE A 195 33.95 3.38 17.73
CA PHE A 195 32.89 3.77 18.65
C PHE A 195 31.58 3.07 18.27
N LEU A 196 30.66 2.86 19.22
CA LEU A 196 29.36 2.28 18.90
C LEU A 196 28.37 3.43 18.78
N GLU A 197 27.59 3.43 17.70
CA GLU A 197 26.65 4.51 17.42
C GLU A 197 25.67 4.75 18.57
N LYS A 198 25.10 3.67 19.12
CA LYS A 198 24.20 3.73 20.28
C LYS A 198 24.85 4.41 21.49
N GLY A 199 26.10 4.08 21.79
CA GLY A 199 26.83 4.68 22.91
C GLY A 199 27.04 6.19 22.74
N ILE A 200 27.40 6.62 21.53
CA ILE A 200 27.52 8.04 21.19
C ILE A 200 26.16 8.74 21.30
N ILE A 201 25.09 8.15 20.78
CA ILE A 201 23.73 8.72 20.81
C ILE A 201 23.25 8.93 22.26
N GLU A 202 23.40 7.92 23.11
CA GLU A 202 22.98 8.00 24.52
C GLU A 202 23.78 9.07 25.26
N ALA A 203 25.10 9.15 25.04
CA ALA A 203 25.94 10.18 25.65
C ALA A 203 25.62 11.59 25.12
N ALA A 204 25.46 11.75 23.81
CA ALA A 204 25.14 13.03 23.18
C ALA A 204 23.74 13.56 23.52
N LYS A 205 22.79 12.67 23.84
CA LYS A 205 21.46 13.02 24.38
C LYS A 205 21.47 13.28 25.89
N GLY A 206 22.60 13.06 26.56
CA GLY A 206 22.73 13.21 28.01
C GLY A 206 22.09 12.08 28.83
N ARG A 207 21.72 10.96 28.21
CA ARG A 207 21.15 9.78 28.92
C ARG A 207 22.21 9.03 29.72
N ILE A 208 23.45 9.07 29.25
CA ILE A 208 24.63 8.65 30.00
C ILE A 208 25.65 9.79 30.04
N LYS A 209 26.39 9.92 31.15
CA LYS A 209 27.32 11.05 31.34
C LYS A 209 28.57 10.94 30.46
N PHE A 210 29.06 9.72 30.25
CA PHE A 210 30.25 9.42 29.47
C PHE A 210 30.06 8.14 28.65
N TYR A 211 30.70 8.05 27.49
CA TYR A 211 30.83 6.83 26.70
C TYR A 211 32.30 6.61 26.31
N LYS A 212 32.85 5.44 26.67
CA LYS A 212 34.28 5.11 26.56
C LYS A 212 35.20 6.20 27.13
N GLY A 213 34.83 6.78 28.28
CA GLY A 213 35.61 7.82 28.96
C GLY A 213 35.47 9.23 28.39
N TYR A 214 34.70 9.42 27.32
CA TYR A 214 34.50 10.73 26.68
C TYR A 214 33.10 11.27 26.89
N LYS A 215 32.98 12.60 26.96
CA LYS A 215 31.69 13.28 26.84
C LYS A 215 31.37 13.47 25.36
N TRP A 216 30.13 13.24 24.99
CA TRP A 216 29.67 13.43 23.60
C TRP A 216 28.60 14.50 23.56
N ARG A 217 28.59 15.30 22.49
CA ARG A 217 27.53 16.30 22.26
C ARG A 217 27.30 16.51 20.77
N TYR A 218 26.07 16.81 20.37
CA TYR A 218 25.81 17.23 19.01
C TYR A 218 26.48 18.58 18.73
N ALA A 219 27.08 18.68 17.55
CA ALA A 219 27.77 19.84 17.05
C ALA A 219 26.87 20.62 16.06
N SER A 220 27.22 21.89 15.83
CA SER A 220 26.52 22.71 14.84
C SER A 220 26.67 22.14 13.43
N ARG A 221 25.63 22.23 12.61
CA ARG A 221 25.71 21.85 11.19
C ARG A 221 26.70 22.69 10.38
N LYS A 222 27.12 23.85 10.89
CA LYS A 222 28.17 24.67 10.26
C LYS A 222 29.48 23.88 10.05
N PHE A 223 29.77 22.90 10.90
CA PHE A 223 30.93 22.02 10.74
C PHE A 223 30.86 21.14 9.50
N LEU A 224 29.70 20.99 8.85
CA LEU A 224 29.58 20.24 7.59
C LEU A 224 29.97 21.06 6.37
N GLU A 225 30.07 22.39 6.46
CA GLU A 225 30.34 23.23 5.28
C GLU A 225 31.73 22.96 4.67
N GLU A 226 32.73 22.63 5.49
CA GLU A 226 34.06 22.22 5.03
C GLU A 226 34.00 20.86 4.32
N PHE A 227 33.28 19.89 4.89
CA PHE A 227 33.09 18.57 4.30
C PHE A 227 32.25 18.61 3.01
N LYS A 228 31.29 19.53 2.89
CA LYS A 228 30.51 19.71 1.65
C LYS A 228 31.41 20.08 0.49
N LYS A 229 32.35 21.01 0.70
CA LYS A 229 33.32 21.45 -0.32
C LYS A 229 34.19 20.30 -0.82
N GLU A 230 34.68 19.45 0.07
CA GLU A 230 35.47 18.25 -0.29
C GLU A 230 34.71 17.28 -1.21
N TRP A 231 33.38 17.27 -1.11
CA TRP A 231 32.50 16.41 -1.90
C TRP A 231 31.85 17.13 -3.09
N GLY A 232 32.27 18.36 -3.40
CA GLY A 232 31.78 19.13 -4.55
C GLY A 232 30.34 19.66 -4.41
N TYR A 233 29.88 19.91 -3.18
CA TYR A 233 28.57 20.50 -2.87
C TYR A 233 28.66 22.01 -2.58
#